data_AF-A0A5C8WZF7-F1
#
_entry.id   AF-A0A5C8WZF7-F1
#
_cell.length_a   1.000
_cell.length_b   1.000
_cell.length_c   1.000
_cell.angle_alpha   90.00
_cell.angle_beta   90.00
_cell.angle_gamma   90.00
#
_symmetry.space_group_name_H-M   'P 1'
#
loop_
_entity.id
_entity.type
_entity.pdbx_description
1 polymer ?
#
loop_
_entity_poly.entity_id
_entity_poly.type
_entity_poly.pdbx_seq_one_letter_code
_entity_poly.pdbx_strand_id
1 'polypeptide(L)'
;MLRGGDHDRSCRVACVPWLIHGTQTCPDREEHVKRATVAEPGANRAARPTPPVTATYVERAALHYLERYSASVEMLRRTLRRRVEKRARARGEDASAFFEMIEATVARAVSAGLVDDARFATARLATLRRRGTSSRGASAKLSAKGLSRDAVETAMEAEREAVPEADAAAIEEKAAFAYAKRRRLGPFRRPDIRALHRDRDLGALARAGFGYDLARRTVDAEEVPDGP
;
A
#
# COMPACT_ATOMS: atom_id res chain seq x y z
N MET A 1 -50.51 -15.43 -36.68
CA MET A 1 -50.97 -16.63 -35.93
C MET A 1 -49.74 -17.23 -35.25
N LEU A 2 -49.57 -17.40 -33.94
CA LEU A 2 -50.41 -17.27 -32.75
C LEU A 2 -49.47 -17.09 -31.53
N ARG A 3 -49.82 -16.15 -30.63
CA ARG A 3 -49.68 -16.14 -29.15
C ARG A 3 -48.27 -16.28 -28.56
N GLY A 4 -47.73 -15.31 -27.82
CA GLY A 4 -48.25 -14.72 -26.55
C GLY A 4 -47.36 -15.24 -25.40
N GLY A 5 -47.19 -14.64 -24.23
CA GLY A 5 -47.35 -13.28 -23.70
C GLY A 5 -46.09 -13.01 -22.85
N ASP A 6 -45.64 -11.77 -22.65
CA ASP A 6 -46.20 -10.74 -21.77
C ASP A 6 -45.84 -10.91 -20.28
N HIS A 7 -45.41 -9.77 -19.71
CA HIS A 7 -45.18 -9.41 -18.29
C HIS A 7 -43.79 -9.77 -17.72
N ASP A 8 -42.86 -8.80 -17.59
CA ASP A 8 -42.86 -7.70 -16.60
C ASP A 8 -43.07 -8.19 -15.16
N ARG A 9 -42.00 -8.23 -14.38
CA ARG A 9 -41.82 -7.32 -13.22
C ARG A 9 -40.57 -7.67 -12.42
N SER A 10 -39.87 -6.59 -12.10
CA SER A 10 -38.92 -6.46 -11.00
C SER A 10 -39.33 -7.19 -9.73
N CYS A 11 -38.37 -7.78 -9.03
CA CYS A 11 -38.43 -7.81 -7.57
C CYS A 11 -37.02 -7.83 -6.97
N ARG A 12 -36.70 -6.73 -6.27
CA ARG A 12 -35.65 -6.68 -5.25
C ARG A 12 -36.14 -7.51 -4.07
N VAL A 13 -35.32 -8.42 -3.54
CA VAL A 13 -35.34 -8.73 -2.11
C VAL A 13 -33.91 -8.95 -1.63
N ALA A 14 -33.60 -8.28 -0.53
CA ALA A 14 -32.35 -8.31 0.22
C ALA A 14 -32.32 -9.49 1.21
N CYS A 15 -31.20 -9.59 1.94
CA CYS A 15 -31.00 -10.36 3.18
C CYS A 15 -30.94 -11.88 3.03
N VAL A 16 -30.19 -12.66 3.82
CA VAL A 16 -29.17 -12.47 4.86
C VAL A 16 -28.56 -13.87 5.05
N PRO A 17 -27.32 -13.96 5.57
CA PRO A 17 -26.57 -15.19 5.62
C PRO A 17 -26.86 -16.02 6.89
N TRP A 18 -26.52 -17.31 6.81
CA TRP A 18 -26.52 -18.34 7.86
C TRP A 18 -27.88 -18.91 8.29
N LEU A 19 -28.21 -20.10 7.78
CA LEU A 19 -28.71 -21.18 8.62
C LEU A 19 -28.48 -22.54 7.97
N ILE A 20 -27.98 -23.44 8.81
CA ILE A 20 -27.52 -24.78 8.55
C ILE A 20 -28.72 -25.67 8.83
N HIS A 21 -29.32 -26.31 7.84
CA HIS A 21 -30.13 -27.51 8.08
C HIS A 21 -30.01 -28.46 6.88
N GLY A 22 -29.74 -29.71 7.22
CA GLY A 22 -29.45 -30.78 6.29
C GLY A 22 -30.59 -31.05 5.33
N THR A 23 -30.21 -31.35 4.10
CA THR A 23 -31.10 -31.94 3.11
C THR A 23 -30.73 -33.41 2.98
N GLN A 24 -31.52 -34.21 3.68
CA GLN A 24 -32.19 -35.41 3.17
C GLN A 24 -31.63 -35.95 1.84
N THR A 25 -31.05 -37.13 1.91
CA THR A 25 -30.65 -37.98 0.78
C THR A 25 -31.86 -38.32 -0.08
N CYS A 26 -31.82 -37.95 -1.36
CA CYS A 26 -32.66 -38.53 -2.41
C CYS A 26 -31.82 -39.60 -3.13
N PRO A 27 -32.24 -40.86 -3.20
CA PRO A 27 -31.59 -41.89 -3.99
C PRO A 27 -32.00 -41.76 -5.46
N ASP A 28 -31.19 -42.34 -6.34
CA ASP A 28 -31.41 -42.49 -7.79
C ASP A 28 -31.15 -41.27 -8.68
N ARG A 29 -29.85 -41.01 -8.87
CA ARG A 29 -29.31 -40.60 -10.17
C ARG A 29 -28.03 -41.38 -10.43
N GLU A 30 -28.11 -42.34 -11.35
CA GLU A 30 -26.92 -43.02 -11.88
C GLU A 30 -26.03 -42.00 -12.61
N GLU A 31 -25.06 -41.44 -11.88
CA GLU A 31 -24.01 -40.62 -12.47
C GLU A 31 -23.01 -41.52 -13.19
N HIS A 32 -22.95 -41.40 -14.51
CA HIS A 32 -21.85 -41.91 -15.33
C HIS A 32 -20.54 -41.29 -14.84
N VAL A 33 -19.79 -42.03 -14.02
CA VAL A 33 -18.45 -41.65 -13.58
C VAL A 33 -17.51 -41.70 -14.77
N LYS A 34 -17.20 -40.54 -15.35
CA LYS A 34 -16.08 -40.39 -16.29
C LYS A 34 -14.79 -40.78 -15.57
N ARG A 35 -14.21 -41.92 -15.92
CA ARG A 35 -12.86 -42.31 -15.45
C ARG A 35 -11.89 -41.18 -15.81
N ALA A 36 -11.38 -40.51 -14.79
CA ALA A 36 -10.26 -39.59 -14.94
C ALA A 36 -9.05 -40.41 -15.42
N THR A 37 -8.62 -40.19 -16.65
CA THR A 37 -7.30 -40.60 -17.09
C THR A 37 -6.29 -39.79 -16.29
N VAL A 38 -5.50 -40.47 -15.46
CA VAL A 38 -4.38 -39.85 -14.75
C VAL A 38 -3.40 -39.39 -15.84
N ALA A 39 -3.32 -38.08 -16.03
CA ALA A 39 -2.31 -37.48 -16.90
C ALA A 39 -0.94 -37.80 -16.30
N GLU A 40 -0.10 -38.51 -17.05
CA GLU A 40 1.27 -38.79 -16.63
C GLU A 40 2.04 -37.47 -16.40
N PRO A 41 2.91 -37.42 -15.36
CA PRO A 41 3.70 -36.23 -15.09
C PRO A 41 4.65 -35.99 -16.27
N GLY A 42 4.34 -34.97 -17.07
CA GLY A 42 5.14 -34.57 -18.21
C GLY A 42 6.60 -34.39 -17.82
N ALA A 43 7.49 -35.05 -18.56
CA ALA A 43 8.94 -35.03 -18.38
C ALA A 43 9.44 -33.61 -18.06
N ASN A 44 10.11 -33.49 -16.92
CA ASN A 44 10.74 -32.28 -16.41
C ASN A 44 11.64 -31.68 -17.50
N ARG A 45 11.17 -30.62 -18.18
CA ARG A 45 12.02 -29.83 -19.08
C ARG A 45 13.14 -29.28 -18.21
N ALA A 46 14.34 -29.85 -18.32
CA ALA A 46 15.50 -29.44 -17.56
C ALA A 46 15.55 -27.91 -17.51
N ALA A 47 15.37 -27.35 -16.32
CA ALA A 47 15.21 -25.92 -16.15
C ALA A 47 16.46 -25.24 -16.74
N ARG A 48 16.25 -24.35 -17.72
CA ARG A 48 17.35 -23.65 -18.40
C ARG A 48 18.25 -23.01 -17.33
N PRO A 49 19.59 -23.19 -17.40
CA PRO A 49 20.49 -22.68 -16.38
C PRO A 49 20.30 -21.18 -16.21
N THR A 50 20.25 -20.74 -14.95
CA THR A 50 20.07 -19.32 -14.63
C THR A 50 21.24 -18.53 -15.19
N PRO A 51 21.04 -17.48 -16.02
CA PRO A 51 22.13 -16.67 -16.55
C PRO A 51 22.98 -16.01 -15.45
N PRO A 52 24.25 -15.71 -15.69
CA PRO A 52 25.13 -15.07 -14.70
C PRO A 52 24.66 -13.67 -14.30
N VAL A 53 25.14 -13.19 -13.15
CA VAL A 53 25.00 -11.79 -12.75
C VAL A 53 26.06 -10.98 -13.50
N THR A 54 25.63 -10.06 -14.35
CA THR A 54 26.50 -9.16 -15.11
C THR A 54 26.13 -7.71 -14.84
N ALA A 55 27.04 -6.77 -15.11
CA ALA A 55 26.76 -5.33 -14.95
C ALA A 55 25.51 -4.90 -15.74
N THR A 56 25.42 -5.33 -17.00
CA THR A 56 24.26 -5.09 -17.86
C THR A 56 22.96 -5.67 -17.28
N TYR A 57 23.02 -6.81 -16.59
CA TYR A 57 21.84 -7.36 -15.93
C TYR A 57 21.37 -6.45 -14.78
N VAL A 58 22.28 -5.98 -13.93
CA VAL A 58 21.95 -5.10 -12.80
C VAL A 58 21.41 -3.75 -13.29
N GLU A 59 22.01 -3.19 -14.34
CA GLU A 59 21.55 -1.95 -14.99
C GLU A 59 20.15 -2.10 -15.58
N ARG A 60 19.91 -3.13 -16.40
CA ARG A 60 18.57 -3.39 -16.97
C ARG A 60 17.54 -3.63 -15.88
N ALA A 61 17.92 -4.32 -14.80
CA ALA A 61 17.06 -4.52 -13.66
C ALA A 61 16.70 -3.21 -12.95
N ALA A 62 17.64 -2.27 -12.85
CA ALA A 62 17.45 -0.94 -12.29
C ALA A 62 16.52 -0.10 -13.17
N LEU A 63 16.82 0.03 -14.46
CA LEU A 63 16.01 0.78 -15.42
C LEU A 63 14.56 0.27 -15.45
N HIS A 64 14.38 -1.05 -15.58
CA HIS A 64 13.06 -1.66 -15.56
C HIS A 64 12.27 -1.38 -14.27
N TYR A 65 12.97 -1.22 -13.14
CA TYR A 65 12.32 -0.86 -11.89
C TYR A 65 11.92 0.62 -11.85
N LEU A 66 12.82 1.51 -12.26
CA LEU A 66 12.63 2.97 -12.23
C LEU A 66 11.62 3.45 -13.27
N GLU A 67 11.46 2.76 -14.39
CA GLU A 67 10.41 3.01 -15.39
C GLU A 67 8.99 2.89 -14.81
N ARG A 68 8.81 2.03 -13.79
CA ARG A 68 7.48 1.71 -13.23
C ARG A 68 7.23 2.35 -11.87
N TYR A 69 8.28 2.63 -11.10
CA TYR A 69 8.14 3.04 -9.71
C TYR A 69 9.01 4.25 -9.40
N SER A 70 8.42 5.25 -8.72
CA SER A 70 9.19 6.23 -7.95
C SER A 70 9.84 5.52 -6.75
N ALA A 71 11.15 5.66 -6.58
CA ALA A 71 11.89 4.98 -5.53
C ALA A 71 12.95 5.89 -4.90
N SER A 72 13.28 5.63 -3.64
CA SER A 72 14.49 6.16 -3.00
C SER A 72 15.72 5.34 -3.41
N VAL A 73 16.91 5.89 -3.13
CA VAL A 73 18.20 5.22 -3.30
C VAL A 73 18.21 3.87 -2.60
N GLU A 74 17.78 3.82 -1.34
CA GLU A 74 17.77 2.60 -0.55
C GLU A 74 16.75 1.58 -1.06
N MET A 75 15.61 2.03 -1.60
CA MET A 75 14.64 1.13 -2.24
C MET A 75 15.22 0.47 -3.49
N LEU A 76 15.93 1.23 -4.32
CA LEU A 76 16.61 0.69 -5.50
C LEU A 76 17.69 -0.32 -5.07
N ARG A 77 18.57 0.06 -4.13
CA ARG A 77 19.61 -0.81 -3.58
C ARG A 77 19.05 -2.15 -3.09
N ARG A 78 18.02 -2.11 -2.21
CA ARG A 78 17.36 -3.32 -1.69
C ARG A 78 16.76 -4.19 -2.79
N THR A 79 16.16 -3.57 -3.81
CA THR A 79 15.55 -4.28 -4.92
C THR A 79 16.59 -5.00 -5.77
N LEU A 80 17.68 -4.32 -6.10
CA LEU A 80 18.80 -4.91 -6.85
C LEU A 80 19.46 -6.03 -6.05
N ARG A 81 19.73 -5.80 -4.76
CA ARG A 81 20.31 -6.80 -3.85
C ARG A 81 19.49 -8.08 -3.80
N ARG A 82 18.17 -7.99 -3.58
CA ARG A 82 17.27 -9.16 -3.58
C ARG A 82 17.29 -9.94 -4.90
N ARG A 83 17.39 -9.24 -6.04
CA ARG A 83 17.44 -9.87 -7.37
C ARG A 83 18.78 -10.60 -7.58
N VAL A 84 19.87 -9.95 -7.21
CA VAL A 84 21.23 -10.51 -7.28
C VAL A 84 21.37 -11.71 -6.35
N GLU A 85 20.97 -11.59 -5.08
CA GLU A 85 20.99 -12.69 -4.11
C GLU A 85 20.19 -13.91 -4.60
N LYS A 86 19.00 -13.69 -5.17
CA LYS A 86 18.18 -14.77 -5.74
C LYS A 86 18.91 -15.48 -6.89
N ARG A 87 19.56 -14.73 -7.78
CA ARG A 87 20.27 -15.27 -8.93
C ARG A 87 21.58 -15.97 -8.54
N ALA A 88 22.36 -15.37 -7.63
CA ALA A 88 23.58 -15.95 -7.09
C ALA A 88 23.30 -17.28 -6.37
N ARG A 89 22.25 -17.32 -5.53
CA ARG A 89 21.80 -18.57 -4.87
C ARG A 89 21.42 -19.66 -5.87
N ALA A 90 20.73 -19.32 -6.95
CA ALA A 90 20.37 -20.28 -8.00
C ALA A 90 21.58 -20.85 -8.77
N ARG A 91 22.76 -20.23 -8.61
CA ARG A 91 24.01 -20.63 -9.24
C ARG A 91 25.05 -21.18 -8.24
N GLY A 92 24.76 -21.15 -6.94
CA GLY A 92 25.73 -21.50 -5.90
C GLY A 92 26.88 -20.49 -5.77
N GLU A 93 26.70 -19.26 -6.25
CA GLU A 93 27.70 -18.19 -6.19
C GLU A 93 27.49 -17.34 -4.92
N ASP A 94 28.56 -16.74 -4.40
CA ASP A 94 28.46 -15.75 -3.33
C ASP A 94 27.88 -14.43 -3.86
N ALA A 95 26.80 -13.97 -3.26
CA ALA A 95 26.15 -12.72 -3.64
C ALA A 95 26.99 -11.48 -3.29
N SER A 96 27.86 -11.58 -2.29
CA SER A 96 28.66 -10.44 -1.81
C SER A 96 29.62 -9.91 -2.88
N ALA A 97 30.10 -10.80 -3.76
CA ALA A 97 30.96 -10.48 -4.90
C ALA A 97 30.34 -9.48 -5.88
N PHE A 98 29.02 -9.29 -5.85
CA PHE A 98 28.29 -8.41 -6.75
C PHE A 98 27.82 -7.11 -6.08
N PHE A 99 28.10 -6.86 -4.80
CA PHE A 99 27.59 -5.68 -4.10
C PHE A 99 28.19 -4.37 -4.61
N GLU A 100 29.48 -4.34 -4.93
CA GLU A 100 30.14 -3.19 -5.57
C GLU A 100 29.48 -2.81 -6.90
N MET A 101 29.07 -3.81 -7.68
CA MET A 101 28.35 -3.60 -8.95
C MET A 101 26.96 -2.98 -8.73
N ILE A 102 26.30 -3.32 -7.63
CA ILE A 102 25.02 -2.71 -7.23
C ILE A 102 25.25 -1.24 -6.87
N GLU A 103 26.21 -0.94 -6.00
CA GLU A 103 26.51 0.43 -5.58
C GLU A 103 26.92 1.32 -6.77
N ALA A 104 27.76 0.81 -7.69
CA ALA A 104 28.12 1.51 -8.92
C ALA A 104 26.90 1.79 -9.81
N THR A 105 25.91 0.89 -9.84
CA THR A 105 24.66 1.11 -10.61
C THR A 105 23.76 2.13 -9.93
N VAL A 106 23.65 2.09 -8.60
CA VAL A 106 22.89 3.07 -7.81
C VAL A 106 23.50 4.47 -7.95
N ALA A 107 24.82 4.60 -7.85
CA ALA A 107 25.52 5.87 -8.04
C ALA A 107 25.30 6.47 -9.43
N ARG A 108 25.30 5.64 -10.47
CA ARG A 108 24.94 6.06 -11.83
C ARG A 108 23.49 6.52 -11.94
N ALA A 109 22.55 5.83 -11.29
CA ALA A 109 21.15 6.24 -11.29
C ALA A 109 20.93 7.59 -10.58
N VAL A 110 21.65 7.85 -9.49
CA VAL A 110 21.61 9.14 -8.77
C VAL A 110 22.24 10.26 -9.60
N SER A 111 23.44 10.05 -10.13
CA SER A 111 24.12 11.06 -10.96
C SER A 111 23.38 11.38 -12.26
N ALA A 112 22.66 10.41 -12.83
CA ALA A 112 21.77 10.63 -13.97
C ALA A 112 20.42 11.28 -13.61
N GLY A 113 20.16 11.58 -12.32
CA GLY A 113 18.91 12.17 -11.85
C GLY A 113 17.69 11.24 -11.92
N LEU A 114 17.90 9.94 -12.14
CA LEU A 114 16.82 8.95 -12.17
C LEU A 114 16.27 8.66 -10.77
N VAL A 115 17.09 8.88 -9.74
CA VAL A 115 16.72 8.75 -8.34
C VAL A 115 17.12 10.01 -7.60
N ASP A 116 16.15 10.61 -6.91
CA ASP A 116 16.31 11.79 -6.08
C ASP A 116 15.50 11.61 -4.79
N ASP A 117 16.20 11.43 -3.68
CA ASP A 117 15.61 11.17 -2.37
C ASP A 117 14.84 12.39 -1.83
N ALA A 118 15.30 13.62 -2.12
CA ALA A 118 14.62 14.84 -1.69
C ALA A 118 13.29 15.00 -2.43
N ARG A 119 13.32 14.87 -3.77
CA ARG A 119 12.11 14.91 -4.60
C ARG A 119 11.14 13.78 -4.21
N PHE A 120 11.67 12.58 -3.96
CA PHE A 120 10.86 11.44 -3.51
C PHE A 120 10.22 11.71 -2.14
N ALA A 121 10.98 12.25 -1.18
CA ALA A 121 10.48 12.55 0.16
C ALA A 121 9.31 13.54 0.12
N THR A 122 9.45 14.67 -0.59
CA THR A 122 8.41 15.69 -0.73
C THR A 122 7.13 15.13 -1.36
N ALA A 123 7.25 14.43 -2.50
CA ALA A 123 6.09 13.84 -3.18
C ALA A 123 5.40 12.77 -2.31
N ARG A 124 6.20 11.98 -1.58
CA ARG A 124 5.67 10.93 -0.70
C ARG A 124 4.99 11.51 0.54
N LEU A 125 5.55 12.56 1.13
CA LEU A 125 5.00 13.30 2.26
C LEU A 125 3.62 13.88 1.92
N ALA A 126 3.49 14.60 0.80
CA ALA A 126 2.22 15.14 0.33
C ALA A 126 1.14 14.05 0.16
N THR A 127 1.54 12.87 -0.31
CA THR A 127 0.64 11.71 -0.42
C THR A 127 0.25 11.14 0.94
N LEU A 128 1.13 11.17 1.93
CA LEU A 128 0.86 10.74 3.30
C LEU A 128 -0.09 11.71 4.02
N ARG A 129 0.08 13.03 3.82
CA ARG A 129 -0.82 14.06 4.35
C ARG A 129 -2.24 13.95 3.83
N ARG A 130 -2.43 13.80 2.51
CA ARG A 130 -3.75 13.56 1.90
C ARG A 130 -4.46 12.33 2.47
N ARG A 131 -3.71 11.36 2.98
CA ARG A 131 -4.24 10.15 3.64
C ARG A 131 -4.48 10.32 5.14
N GLY A 132 -4.21 11.51 5.70
CA GLY A 132 -4.28 11.80 7.13
C GLY A 132 -3.20 11.08 7.94
N THR A 133 -1.95 11.17 7.51
CA THR A 133 -0.82 10.68 8.32
C THR A 133 -0.27 11.83 9.16
N SER A 134 -0.13 11.62 10.47
CA SER A 134 0.55 12.54 11.40
C SER A 134 2.00 12.77 11.03
N SER A 135 2.62 13.84 11.53
CA SER A 135 4.03 14.17 11.28
C SER A 135 4.95 13.04 11.73
N ARG A 136 4.70 12.51 12.93
CA ARG A 136 5.45 11.37 13.47
C ARG A 136 5.28 10.13 12.59
N GLY A 137 4.05 9.84 12.18
CA GLY A 137 3.77 8.72 11.29
C GLY A 137 4.34 8.90 9.88
N ALA A 138 4.44 10.13 9.39
CA ALA A 138 5.01 10.45 8.09
C ALA A 138 6.53 10.26 8.11
N SER A 139 7.20 10.85 9.10
CA SER A 139 8.63 10.67 9.36
C SER A 139 9.00 9.18 9.44
N ALA A 140 8.31 8.40 10.29
CA ALA A 140 8.55 6.97 10.42
C ALA A 140 8.38 6.20 9.10
N LYS A 141 7.35 6.52 8.30
CA LYS A 141 7.12 5.87 7.00
C LYS A 141 8.18 6.24 5.97
N LEU A 142 8.68 7.48 5.99
CA LEU A 142 9.76 7.94 5.12
C LEU A 142 11.08 7.29 5.50
N SER A 143 11.43 7.24 6.78
CA SER A 143 12.62 6.53 7.28
C SER A 143 12.55 5.03 6.96
N ALA A 144 11.36 4.40 7.01
CA ALA A 144 11.20 3.01 6.60
C ALA A 144 11.46 2.77 5.09
N LYS A 145 11.37 3.82 4.26
CA LYS A 145 11.82 3.79 2.86
C LYS A 145 13.33 4.01 2.70
N GLY A 146 14.06 4.18 3.79
CA GLY A 146 15.50 4.33 3.79
C GLY A 146 15.98 5.74 3.48
N LEU A 147 15.11 6.74 3.63
CA LEU A 147 15.50 8.14 3.56
C LEU A 147 16.31 8.51 4.80
N SER A 148 17.33 9.35 4.61
CA SER A 148 18.13 9.90 5.72
C SER A 148 17.26 10.80 6.61
N ARG A 149 17.70 10.98 7.86
CA ARG A 149 17.03 11.90 8.79
C ARG A 149 16.96 13.32 8.20
N ASP A 150 18.03 13.77 7.56
CA ASP A 150 18.13 15.11 6.99
C ASP A 150 17.20 15.29 5.79
N ALA A 151 17.08 14.29 4.92
CA ALA A 151 16.13 14.33 3.80
C ALA A 151 14.67 14.36 4.29
N VAL A 152 14.36 13.65 5.37
CA VAL A 152 13.04 13.69 6.00
C VAL A 152 12.78 15.06 6.61
N GLU A 153 13.74 15.62 7.37
CA GLU A 153 13.56 16.93 7.99
C GLU A 153 13.40 18.03 6.93
N THR A 154 14.26 18.04 5.91
CA THR A 154 14.18 18.97 4.78
C THR A 154 12.81 18.94 4.11
N ALA A 155 12.24 17.74 3.88
CA ALA A 155 10.91 17.62 3.30
C ALA A 155 9.80 18.16 4.22
N MET A 156 9.95 18.00 5.54
CA MET A 156 9.01 18.48 6.54
C MET A 156 9.12 20.00 6.73
N GLU A 157 10.33 20.56 6.62
CA GLU A 157 10.59 22.01 6.58
C GLU A 157 9.97 22.64 5.34
N ALA A 158 10.23 22.09 4.17
CA ALA A 158 9.65 22.56 2.91
C ALA A 158 8.11 22.51 2.93
N GLU A 159 7.50 21.52 3.59
CA GLU A 159 6.05 21.47 3.79
C GLU A 159 5.53 22.63 4.64
N ARG A 160 6.26 23.00 5.71
CA ARG A 160 5.91 24.14 6.58
C ARG A 160 6.06 25.46 5.82
N GLU A 161 7.12 25.62 5.05
CA GLU A 161 7.37 26.84 4.27
C GLU A 161 6.38 27.03 3.10
N ALA A 162 5.94 25.93 2.48
CA ALA A 162 5.01 25.98 1.35
C ALA A 162 3.60 26.46 1.71
N VAL A 163 3.26 26.56 3.00
CA VAL A 163 1.96 27.02 3.48
C VAL A 163 2.17 28.22 4.41
N PRO A 164 2.24 29.45 3.87
CA PRO A 164 2.64 30.65 4.59
C PRO A 164 1.82 30.98 5.85
N GLU A 165 0.61 30.44 5.97
CA GLU A 165 -0.28 30.63 7.13
C GLU A 165 -0.53 29.36 7.94
N ALA A 166 0.00 28.19 7.55
CA ALA A 166 -0.16 26.98 8.34
C ALA A 166 1.07 26.78 9.23
N ASP A 167 0.88 27.02 10.52
CA ASP A 167 1.80 26.50 11.50
C ASP A 167 1.79 24.95 11.50
N ALA A 168 2.76 24.35 12.19
CA ALA A 168 2.84 22.90 12.31
C ALA A 168 1.54 22.28 12.90
N ALA A 169 0.79 23.06 13.70
CA ALA A 169 -0.47 22.62 14.29
C ALA A 169 -1.58 22.51 13.22
N ALA A 170 -1.70 23.48 12.31
CA ALA A 170 -2.68 23.46 11.23
C ALA A 170 -2.43 22.30 10.24
N ILE A 171 -1.17 21.96 9.97
CA ILE A 171 -0.82 20.78 9.14
C ILE A 171 -1.26 19.49 9.85
N GLU A 172 -0.97 19.36 11.15
CA GLU A 172 -1.39 18.21 11.95
C GLU A 172 -2.92 18.10 12.04
N GLU A 173 -3.61 19.22 12.22
CA GLU A 173 -5.06 19.28 12.29
C GLU A 173 -5.72 18.82 10.99
N LYS A 174 -5.27 19.36 9.84
CA LYS A 174 -5.72 18.91 8.51
C LYS A 174 -5.50 17.40 8.33
N ALA A 175 -4.36 16.89 8.77
CA ALA A 175 -4.07 15.45 8.71
C ALA A 175 -4.99 14.63 9.64
N ALA A 176 -5.30 15.11 10.84
CA ALA A 176 -6.21 14.44 11.77
C ALA A 176 -7.64 14.36 11.20
N PHE A 177 -8.17 15.46 10.66
CA PHE A 177 -9.49 15.46 10.01
C PHE A 177 -9.51 14.59 8.75
N ALA A 178 -8.47 14.60 7.92
CA ALA A 178 -8.37 13.70 6.77
C ALA A 178 -8.36 12.22 7.20
N TYR A 179 -7.70 11.89 8.31
CA TYR A 179 -7.70 10.54 8.87
C TYR A 179 -9.10 10.14 9.37
N ALA A 180 -9.72 11.02 10.16
CA ALA A 180 -11.06 10.83 10.71
C ALA A 180 -12.10 10.66 9.60
N LYS A 181 -12.04 11.47 8.54
CA LYS A 181 -12.91 11.38 7.35
C LYS A 181 -12.78 10.02 6.67
N ARG A 182 -11.55 9.61 6.36
CA ARG A 182 -11.27 8.32 5.70
C ARG A 182 -11.74 7.13 6.54
N ARG A 183 -11.64 7.22 7.87
CA ARG A 183 -11.99 6.14 8.81
C ARG A 183 -13.40 6.26 9.39
N ARG A 184 -14.16 7.29 9.00
CA ARG A 184 -15.51 7.61 9.50
C ARG A 184 -15.57 7.67 11.03
N LEU A 185 -14.67 8.47 11.61
CA LEU A 185 -14.56 8.69 13.06
C LEU A 185 -15.23 10.01 13.46
N GLY A 186 -15.67 10.11 14.72
CA GLY A 186 -16.17 11.36 15.32
C GLY A 186 -17.21 12.07 14.44
N PRO A 187 -16.94 13.29 13.94
CA PRO A 187 -17.89 14.08 13.14
C PRO A 187 -18.33 13.38 11.85
N PHE A 188 -17.51 12.49 11.29
CA PHE A 188 -17.84 11.76 10.06
C PHE A 188 -18.64 10.48 10.31
N ARG A 189 -18.94 10.18 11.57
CA ARG A 189 -19.83 9.10 11.98
C ARG A 189 -21.24 9.65 12.17
N ARG A 190 -22.25 8.80 12.00
CA ARG A 190 -23.65 9.17 12.25
C ARG A 190 -23.84 9.66 13.70
N PRO A 191 -24.57 10.77 13.95
CA PRO A 191 -24.69 11.39 15.27
C PRO A 191 -25.16 10.45 16.38
N ASP A 192 -26.11 9.57 16.08
CA ASP A 192 -26.76 8.64 17.02
C ASP A 192 -25.80 7.63 17.68
N ILE A 193 -24.66 7.33 17.03
CA ILE A 193 -23.69 6.35 17.51
C ILE A 193 -22.33 6.95 17.89
N ARG A 194 -22.18 8.29 17.84
CA ARG A 194 -20.89 8.97 18.11
C ARG A 194 -20.41 8.73 19.53
N ALA A 195 -21.28 8.99 20.52
CA ALA A 195 -20.95 8.84 21.94
C ALA A 195 -20.46 7.42 22.27
N LEU A 196 -21.14 6.39 21.75
CA LEU A 196 -20.76 4.98 21.96
C LEU A 196 -19.38 4.62 21.41
N HIS A 197 -18.91 5.34 20.38
CA HIS A 197 -17.65 5.06 19.69
C HIS A 197 -16.52 6.02 20.07
N ARG A 198 -16.78 7.01 20.93
CA ARG A 198 -15.86 8.10 21.23
C ARG A 198 -14.48 7.59 21.65
N ASP A 199 -14.41 6.72 22.64
CA ASP A 199 -13.13 6.20 23.15
C ASP A 199 -12.38 5.34 22.12
N ARG A 200 -13.13 4.60 21.29
CA ARG A 200 -12.57 3.84 20.17
C ARG A 200 -11.96 4.76 19.11
N ASP A 201 -12.64 5.86 18.81
CA ASP A 201 -12.22 6.85 17.82
C ASP A 201 -10.98 7.62 18.32
N LEU A 202 -10.95 8.01 19.60
CA LEU A 202 -9.76 8.57 20.26
C LEU A 202 -8.57 7.61 20.21
N GLY A 203 -8.79 6.33 20.54
CA GLY A 203 -7.74 5.31 20.46
C GLY A 203 -7.26 5.02 19.03
N ALA A 204 -8.08 5.25 18.01
CA ALA A 204 -7.66 5.15 16.61
C ALA A 204 -6.73 6.30 16.21
N LEU A 205 -7.05 7.55 16.60
CA LEU A 205 -6.20 8.72 16.34
C LEU A 205 -4.88 8.66 17.11
N ALA A 206 -4.91 8.23 18.38
CA ALA A 206 -3.70 8.03 19.17
C ALA A 206 -2.74 7.01 18.52
N ARG A 207 -3.26 5.87 18.04
CA ARG A 207 -2.46 4.88 17.29
C ARG A 207 -1.98 5.37 15.93
N ALA A 208 -2.67 6.35 15.34
CA ALA A 208 -2.19 7.04 14.14
C ALA A 208 -1.09 8.08 14.44
N GLY A 209 -0.77 8.31 15.71
CA GLY A 209 0.33 9.18 16.16
C GLY A 209 -0.06 10.63 16.40
N PHE A 210 -1.37 10.94 16.48
CA PHE A 210 -1.85 12.27 16.85
C PHE A 210 -1.82 12.45 18.38
N GLY A 211 -1.48 13.66 18.83
CA GLY A 211 -1.54 14.02 20.25
C GLY A 211 -2.95 13.96 20.81
N TYR A 212 -3.09 13.72 22.12
CA TYR A 212 -4.38 13.53 22.77
C TYR A 212 -5.31 14.74 22.57
N ASP A 213 -4.81 15.96 22.77
CA ASP A 213 -5.62 17.18 22.65
C ASP A 213 -6.18 17.36 21.24
N LEU A 214 -5.34 17.11 20.22
CA LEU A 214 -5.79 17.15 18.83
C LEU A 214 -6.80 16.04 18.52
N ALA A 215 -6.56 14.83 19.03
CA ALA A 215 -7.50 13.72 18.86
C ALA A 215 -8.86 14.03 19.48
N ARG A 216 -8.88 14.59 20.70
CA ARG A 216 -10.08 15.05 21.39
C ARG A 216 -10.83 16.09 20.59
N ARG A 217 -10.15 17.18 20.18
CA ARG A 217 -10.74 18.23 19.35
C ARG A 217 -11.31 17.69 18.03
N THR A 218 -10.61 16.75 17.39
CA THR A 218 -11.06 16.14 16.12
C THR A 218 -12.30 15.28 16.30
N VAL A 219 -12.37 14.48 17.38
CA VAL A 219 -13.51 13.56 17.63
C VAL A 219 -14.74 14.31 18.11
N ASP A 220 -14.54 15.31 18.96
CA ASP A 220 -15.61 16.09 19.59
C ASP A 220 -16.07 17.27 18.73
N ALA A 221 -15.47 17.50 17.56
CA ALA A 221 -15.88 18.55 16.64
C ALA A 221 -17.33 18.36 16.19
N GLU A 222 -18.14 19.42 16.31
CA GLU A 222 -19.52 19.43 15.82
C GLU A 222 -19.58 19.76 14.32
N GLU A 223 -18.74 20.72 13.90
CA GLU A 223 -18.55 21.11 12.52
C GLU A 223 -17.21 20.59 12.00
N VAL A 224 -17.23 20.06 10.76
CA VAL A 224 -16.00 19.69 10.06
C VAL A 224 -15.43 20.99 9.49
N PRO A 225 -14.15 21.32 9.72
CA PRO A 225 -13.53 22.45 9.05
C PRO A 225 -13.71 22.27 7.54
N ASP A 226 -14.37 23.21 6.89
CA ASP A 226 -14.52 23.21 5.43
C ASP A 226 -13.11 23.22 4.82
N GLY A 227 -12.79 22.14 4.11
CA GLY A 227 -11.55 22.04 3.37
C GLY A 227 -11.76 22.60 1.96
N PRO A 228 -10.75 23.25 1.35
CA PRO A 228 -10.75 23.42 -0.10
C PRO A 228 -10.77 22.06 -0.82
#